data_AF-A0A8X7Y814-F1
#
_entry.id   AF-A0A8X7Y814-F1
#
_cell.length_a   1.000
_cell.length_b   1.000
_cell.length_c   1.000
_cell.angle_alpha   90.00
_cell.angle_beta   90.00
_cell.angle_gamma   90.00
#
_symmetry.space_group_name_H-M   'P 1'
#
loop_
_entity.id
_entity.type
_entity.pdbx_description
1 polymer ?
#
loop_
_entity_poly.entity_id
_entity_poly.type
_entity_poly.pdbx_seq_one_letter_code
_entity_poly.pdbx_strand_id
1 'polypeptide(L)'
;MVKFLKPNKAVIILQGRYAGRKAVIVKHFDDGTRDRPYGHCLVAGIKKYPSKVIKKDSTKKTAKKSRVKCFIKLVNYQHLMPTRYTLDVDLKDAVTAESLTTKDKKVTACKDTKARFEERFKTGKNRWSIIIAFKIDCLRVAVLLYRGGREFYVLNAMENVGDQFC
;
A
#
# COMPACT_ATOMS: atom_id res chain seq x y z
N MET A 1 6.35 8.62 24.73
CA MET A 1 5.38 7.95 23.83
C MET A 1 6.09 7.56 22.53
N VAL A 2 6.06 6.30 22.12
CA VAL A 2 6.86 5.81 20.96
C VAL A 2 6.13 6.10 19.65
N LYS A 3 6.80 6.76 18.70
CA LYS A 3 6.23 7.04 17.37
C LYS A 3 6.06 5.74 16.57
N PHE A 4 4.81 5.43 16.20
CA PHE A 4 4.44 4.21 15.47
C PHE A 4 4.62 4.34 13.94
N LEU A 5 4.64 5.57 13.43
CA LEU A 5 4.84 5.91 12.02
C LEU A 5 6.33 5.91 11.69
N LYS A 6 6.87 4.72 11.46
CA LYS A 6 8.25 4.53 11.03
C LYS A 6 8.31 4.23 9.53
N PRO A 7 9.44 4.50 8.85
CA PRO A 7 9.65 3.99 7.50
C PRO A 7 9.50 2.46 7.47
N ASN A 8 9.12 1.91 6.32
CA ASN A 8 8.85 0.48 6.11
C ASN A 8 7.62 -0.06 6.85
N LYS A 9 6.81 0.81 7.47
CA LYS A 9 5.47 0.44 7.94
C LYS A 9 4.49 0.37 6.77
N ALA A 10 3.65 -0.66 6.80
CA ALA A 10 2.58 -0.79 5.85
C ALA A 10 1.36 0.03 6.31
N VAL A 11 0.73 0.69 5.35
CA VAL A 11 -0.40 1.58 5.57
C VAL A 11 -1.47 1.37 4.51
N ILE A 12 -2.71 1.68 4.84
CA ILE A 12 -3.82 1.71 3.89
C ILE A 12 -4.21 3.17 3.67
N ILE A 13 -4.40 3.55 2.41
CA ILE A 13 -4.85 4.88 2.06
C ILE A 13 -6.36 4.96 2.23
N LEU A 14 -6.84 5.92 3.01
CA LEU A 14 -8.27 6.09 3.29
C LEU A 14 -8.97 6.92 2.21
N GLN A 15 -8.30 7.93 1.65
CA GLN A 15 -8.95 8.93 0.80
C GLN A 15 -8.20 9.23 -0.52
N GLY A 16 -8.96 9.73 -1.49
CA GLY A 16 -8.47 10.13 -2.82
C GLY A 16 -8.37 8.98 -3.83
N ARG A 17 -7.68 9.22 -4.96
CA ARG A 17 -7.60 8.29 -6.11
C ARG A 17 -7.13 6.86 -5.77
N TYR A 18 -6.36 6.71 -4.69
CA TYR A 18 -5.79 5.42 -4.27
C TYR A 18 -6.40 4.90 -2.97
N ALA A 19 -7.60 5.35 -2.61
CA ALA A 19 -8.34 4.82 -1.46
C ALA A 19 -8.48 3.29 -1.51
N GLY A 20 -8.34 2.64 -0.36
CA GLY A 20 -8.35 1.19 -0.20
C GLY A 20 -7.10 0.47 -0.74
N ARG A 21 -6.10 1.21 -1.25
CA ARG A 21 -4.83 0.63 -1.68
C ARG A 21 -3.83 0.59 -0.53
N LYS A 22 -3.08 -0.51 -0.47
CA LYS A 22 -1.96 -0.71 0.44
C LYS A 22 -0.74 0.01 -0.10
N ALA A 23 -0.02 0.63 0.82
CA ALA A 23 1.21 1.33 0.57
C ALA A 23 2.21 1.10 1.69
N VAL A 24 3.46 1.47 1.43
CA VAL A 24 4.56 1.46 2.38
C VAL A 24 5.02 2.90 2.56
N ILE A 25 5.27 3.29 3.80
CA ILE A 25 5.90 4.59 4.11
C ILE A 25 7.38 4.48 3.74
N VAL A 26 7.83 5.32 2.80
CA VAL A 26 9.24 5.42 2.43
C VAL A 26 9.94 6.44 3.31
N LYS A 27 9.35 7.63 3.42
CA LYS A 27 9.85 8.75 4.22
C LYS A 27 8.69 9.41 4.95
N HIS A 28 8.94 9.81 6.18
CA HIS A 28 7.98 10.44 7.08
C HIS A 28 8.48 11.86 7.35
N PHE A 29 7.56 12.83 7.43
CA PHE A 29 7.84 14.24 7.67
C PHE A 29 6.89 14.71 8.78
N ASP A 30 7.38 14.67 10.02
CA ASP A 30 6.57 15.01 11.19
C ASP A 30 6.48 16.53 11.38
N ASP A 31 7.59 17.24 11.17
CA ASP A 31 7.71 18.70 11.37
C ASP A 31 7.22 19.51 10.15
N GLY A 32 6.64 18.83 9.16
CA GLY A 32 6.22 19.44 7.91
C GLY A 32 7.38 19.83 6.99
N THR A 33 7.05 20.50 5.91
CA THR A 33 8.00 21.07 4.93
C THR A 33 7.54 22.49 4.61
N ARG A 34 8.42 23.34 4.07
CA ARG A 34 8.05 24.73 3.71
C ARG A 34 6.78 24.83 2.87
N ASP A 35 6.56 23.88 1.96
CA ASP A 35 5.37 23.87 1.09
C ASP A 35 4.11 23.32 1.81
N ARG A 36 4.28 22.53 2.88
CA ARG A 36 3.23 21.79 3.58
C ARG A 36 3.54 21.75 5.08
N PRO A 37 2.97 22.65 5.89
CA PRO A 37 3.28 22.74 7.31
C PRO A 37 2.70 21.58 8.14
N TYR A 38 1.82 20.77 7.56
CA TYR A 38 1.23 19.61 8.23
C TYR A 38 2.11 18.35 8.12
N GLY A 39 1.99 17.47 9.11
CA GLY A 39 2.63 16.16 9.10
C GLY A 39 2.17 15.31 7.91
N HIS A 40 3.13 14.85 7.11
CA HIS A 40 2.86 14.09 5.91
C HIS A 40 3.94 13.05 5.66
N CYS A 41 3.68 12.15 4.72
CA CYS A 41 4.63 11.11 4.37
C CYS A 41 4.63 10.83 2.88
N LEU A 42 5.78 10.34 2.43
CA LEU A 42 5.99 9.83 1.10
C LEU A 42 5.66 8.34 1.11
N VAL A 43 4.64 7.97 0.35
CA VAL A 43 4.17 6.58 0.26
C VAL A 43 4.39 6.02 -1.14
N ALA A 44 4.82 4.76 -1.18
CA ALA A 44 4.90 3.95 -2.37
C ALA A 44 3.91 2.78 -2.23
N GLY A 45 2.99 2.63 -3.18
CA GLY A 45 1.92 1.65 -3.07
C GLY A 45 1.57 0.96 -4.38
N ILE A 46 0.68 -0.03 -4.27
CA ILE A 46 0.25 -0.85 -5.41
C ILE A 46 -1.09 -0.32 -5.92
N LYS A 47 -1.09 0.18 -7.16
CA LYS A 47 -2.30 0.61 -7.88
C LYS A 47 -3.11 -0.57 -8.39
N LYS A 48 -2.44 -1.53 -9.03
CA LYS A 48 -3.06 -2.76 -9.53
C LYS A 48 -2.39 -3.94 -8.87
N TYR A 49 -3.18 -4.68 -8.10
CA TYR A 49 -2.73 -5.92 -7.46
C TYR A 49 -2.58 -7.04 -8.50
N PRO A 50 -1.64 -7.96 -8.29
CA PRO A 50 -1.56 -9.18 -9.09
C PRO A 50 -2.80 -10.04 -8.82
N SER A 51 -3.31 -10.69 -9.86
CA SER A 51 -4.44 -11.61 -9.76
C SER A 51 -3.97 -13.02 -9.43
N LYS A 52 -4.85 -13.84 -8.83
CA LYS A 52 -4.53 -15.24 -8.49
C LYS A 52 -4.16 -16.03 -9.75
N VAL A 53 -2.99 -16.64 -9.69
CA VAL A 53 -2.49 -17.58 -10.70
C VAL A 53 -3.03 -18.96 -10.38
N ILE A 54 -3.58 -19.64 -11.38
CA ILE A 54 -4.11 -21.01 -11.26
C ILE A 54 -3.17 -21.94 -12.04
N LYS A 55 -2.95 -23.17 -11.56
CA LYS A 55 -2.09 -24.16 -12.24
C LYS A 55 -2.47 -24.43 -13.70
N LYS A 56 -3.74 -24.23 -14.05
CA LYS A 56 -4.29 -24.41 -15.41
C LYS A 56 -3.96 -23.25 -16.36
N ASP A 57 -3.41 -22.14 -15.87
CA ASP A 57 -3.10 -20.98 -16.70
C ASP A 57 -1.86 -21.23 -17.56
N SER A 58 -1.96 -20.90 -18.86
CA SER A 58 -0.80 -20.81 -19.75
C SER A 58 0.22 -19.77 -19.24
N THR A 59 1.49 -19.95 -19.57
CA THR A 59 2.60 -19.03 -19.21
C THR A 59 2.31 -17.57 -19.58
N LYS A 60 1.69 -17.32 -20.74
CA LYS A 60 1.27 -15.97 -21.20
C LYS A 60 0.21 -15.34 -20.29
N LYS A 61 -0.77 -16.12 -19.83
CA LYS A 61 -1.82 -15.64 -18.90
C LYS A 61 -1.23 -15.37 -17.52
N THR A 62 -0.34 -16.24 -17.05
CA THR A 62 0.37 -16.07 -15.78
C THR A 62 1.18 -14.78 -15.77
N ALA A 63 1.99 -14.52 -16.80
CA ALA A 63 2.72 -13.26 -16.91
C ALA A 63 1.80 -12.03 -16.86
N LYS A 64 0.64 -12.07 -17.52
CA LYS A 64 -0.33 -10.96 -17.50
C LYS A 64 -0.94 -10.74 -16.11
N LYS A 65 -1.22 -11.80 -15.35
CA LYS A 65 -1.81 -11.78 -14.01
C LYS A 65 -0.83 -11.31 -12.93
N SER A 66 0.45 -11.63 -13.07
CA SER A 66 1.50 -11.24 -12.12
C SER A 66 1.95 -9.79 -12.24
N ARG A 67 1.56 -9.06 -13.29
CA ARG A 67 1.97 -7.66 -13.50
C ARG A 67 1.43 -6.75 -12.40
N VAL A 68 2.34 -6.04 -11.74
CA VAL A 68 2.00 -5.03 -10.74
C VAL A 68 2.08 -3.64 -11.37
N LYS A 69 1.17 -2.75 -10.96
CA LYS A 69 1.29 -1.31 -11.26
C LYS A 69 1.43 -0.56 -9.95
N CYS A 70 2.45 0.27 -9.84
CA CYS A 70 2.76 1.02 -8.62
C CYS A 70 2.34 2.49 -8.74
N PHE A 71 2.29 3.17 -7.60
CA PHE A 71 2.14 4.62 -7.52
C PHE A 71 3.00 5.17 -6.39
N ILE A 72 3.41 6.42 -6.55
CA ILE A 72 4.11 7.21 -5.53
C ILE A 72 3.28 8.47 -5.28
N LYS A 73 3.07 8.80 -4.01
CA LYS A 73 2.27 9.96 -3.60
C LYS A 73 2.75 10.52 -2.26
N LEU A 74 2.63 11.84 -2.09
CA LEU A 74 2.68 12.50 -0.78
C LEU A 74 1.28 12.51 -0.16
N VAL A 75 1.16 12.02 1.06
CA VAL A 75 -0.12 11.83 1.75
C VAL A 75 -0.02 12.36 3.18
N ASN A 76 -1.05 13.10 3.62
CA ASN A 76 -1.20 13.53 5.01
C ASN A 76 -1.46 12.31 5.91
N TYR A 77 -0.93 12.30 7.13
CA TYR A 77 -1.16 11.23 8.10
C TYR A 77 -2.64 10.96 8.40
N GLN A 78 -3.49 11.99 8.40
CA GLN A 78 -4.93 11.82 8.61
C GLN A 78 -5.60 10.91 7.55
N HIS A 79 -5.02 10.82 6.35
CA HIS A 79 -5.56 10.01 5.26
C HIS A 79 -4.93 8.62 5.18
N LEU A 80 -4.19 8.22 6.21
CA LEU A 80 -3.58 6.90 6.32
C LEU A 80 -4.13 6.16 7.53
N MET A 81 -4.44 4.89 7.30
CA MET A 81 -4.66 3.93 8.36
C MET A 81 -3.37 3.14 8.55
N PRO A 82 -2.66 3.31 9.68
CA PRO A 82 -1.50 2.50 10.00
C PRO A 82 -1.93 1.06 10.25
N THR A 83 -1.08 0.10 9.86
CA THR A 83 -1.32 -1.31 10.14
C THR A 83 -0.22 -1.89 11.02
N ARG A 84 -0.49 -3.04 11.65
CA ARG A 84 0.49 -3.74 12.48
C ARG A 84 1.74 -4.15 11.69
N TYR A 85 1.57 -4.42 10.39
CA TYR A 85 2.57 -5.04 9.55
C TYR A 85 3.68 -4.09 9.11
N THR A 86 4.88 -4.65 9.01
CA THR A 86 6.04 -4.03 8.39
C THR A 86 6.28 -4.72 7.04
N LEU A 87 6.65 -3.92 6.05
CA LEU A 87 7.07 -4.41 4.75
C LEU A 87 8.52 -4.01 4.57
N ASP A 88 9.40 -4.99 4.71
CA ASP A 88 10.83 -4.81 4.55
C ASP A 88 11.17 -4.76 3.05
N VAL A 89 10.98 -3.58 2.47
CA VAL A 89 11.40 -3.25 1.10
C VAL A 89 12.16 -1.96 1.18
N ASP A 90 13.46 -2.02 0.93
CA ASP A 90 14.25 -0.81 0.77
C ASP A 90 13.75 -0.09 -0.48
N LEU A 91 13.08 1.05 -0.27
CA LEU A 91 12.55 1.93 -1.31
C LEU A 91 13.11 3.34 -1.18
N LYS A 92 13.99 3.56 -0.20
CA LYS A 92 14.55 4.88 0.14
C LYS A 92 15.33 5.49 -1.03
N ASP A 93 16.06 4.65 -1.77
CA ASP A 93 16.88 5.13 -2.89
C ASP A 93 16.06 5.33 -4.16
N ALA A 94 14.99 4.55 -4.35
CA ALA A 94 14.16 4.61 -5.55
C ALA A 94 13.14 5.76 -5.51
N VAL A 95 12.76 6.22 -4.31
CA VAL A 95 11.63 7.13 -4.12
C VAL A 95 12.03 8.30 -3.24
N THR A 96 12.44 9.40 -3.88
CA THR A 96 12.72 10.68 -3.23
C THR A 96 11.57 11.67 -3.42
N ALA A 97 11.49 12.68 -2.54
CA ALA A 97 10.47 13.74 -2.63
C ALA A 97 10.61 14.57 -3.92
N GLU A 98 11.83 14.72 -4.43
CA GLU A 98 12.15 15.45 -5.66
C GLU A 98 11.59 14.75 -6.91
N SER A 99 11.52 13.41 -6.91
CA SER A 99 10.97 12.62 -8.01
C SER A 99 9.47 12.85 -8.26
N LEU A 100 8.79 13.59 -7.37
CA LEU A 100 7.38 13.96 -7.53
C LEU A 100 7.15 15.27 -8.30
N THR A 101 8.18 16.08 -8.50
CA THR A 101 8.07 17.39 -9.16
C THR A 101 7.75 17.27 -10.64
N THR A 102 8.46 16.37 -11.34
CA THR A 102 8.34 16.16 -12.78
C THR A 102 7.70 14.81 -13.09
N LYS A 103 6.91 14.76 -14.18
CA LYS A 103 6.19 13.54 -14.57
C LYS A 103 7.16 12.41 -14.96
N ASP A 104 8.27 12.74 -15.61
CA ASP A 104 9.23 11.75 -16.09
C ASP A 104 9.96 11.05 -14.95
N LYS A 105 10.45 11.81 -13.96
CA LYS A 105 11.07 11.25 -12.74
C LYS A 105 10.08 10.41 -11.94
N LYS A 106 8.79 10.79 -11.95
CA LYS A 106 7.75 9.99 -11.30
C LYS A 106 7.53 8.65 -12.01
N VAL A 107 7.62 8.63 -13.34
CA VAL A 107 7.47 7.40 -14.13
C VAL A 107 8.68 6.48 -13.92
N THR A 108 9.90 7.00 -13.88
CA THR A 108 11.10 6.20 -13.59
C THR A 108 11.05 5.60 -12.19
N ALA A 109 10.78 6.41 -11.17
CA ALA A 109 10.64 5.93 -9.80
C ALA A 109 9.52 4.87 -9.67
N CYS A 110 8.42 5.00 -10.41
CA CYS A 110 7.37 3.98 -10.46
C CYS A 110 7.81 2.68 -11.15
N LYS A 111 8.71 2.73 -12.14
CA LYS A 111 9.28 1.54 -12.80
C LYS A 111 10.21 0.80 -11.83
N ASP A 112 11.05 1.52 -11.10
CA ASP A 112 11.99 0.92 -10.14
C ASP A 112 11.25 0.30 -8.96
N THR A 113 10.27 1.02 -8.43
CA THR A 113 9.36 0.52 -7.39
C THR A 113 8.62 -0.73 -7.84
N LYS A 114 8.19 -0.78 -9.11
CA LYS A 114 7.52 -1.95 -9.69
C LYS A 114 8.44 -3.17 -9.72
N ALA A 115 9.69 -3.03 -10.16
CA ALA A 115 10.64 -4.13 -10.20
C ALA A 115 10.83 -4.76 -8.81
N ARG A 116 11.04 -3.92 -7.79
CA ARG A 116 11.21 -4.37 -6.39
C ARG A 116 9.97 -5.09 -5.85
N PHE A 117 8.77 -4.62 -6.18
CA PHE A 117 7.54 -5.31 -5.79
C PHE A 117 7.31 -6.62 -6.55
N GLU A 118 7.68 -6.71 -7.83
CA GLU A 118 7.54 -7.93 -8.63
C GLU A 118 8.54 -9.02 -8.19
N GLU A 119 9.77 -8.66 -7.81
CA GLU A 119 10.74 -9.59 -7.22
C GLU A 119 10.21 -10.19 -5.92
N ARG A 120 9.70 -9.36 -5.01
CA ARG A 120 9.11 -9.82 -3.74
C ARG A 120 7.91 -10.74 -3.98
N PHE A 121 7.07 -10.46 -4.97
CA PHE A 121 5.93 -11.31 -5.31
C PHE A 121 6.37 -12.72 -5.74
N LYS A 122 7.44 -12.84 -6.52
CA LYS A 122 7.97 -14.16 -6.93
C LYS A 122 8.49 -14.96 -5.74
N THR A 123 9.08 -14.30 -4.74
CA THR A 123 9.59 -14.97 -3.53
C THR A 123 8.50 -15.43 -2.57
N GLY A 124 7.23 -15.06 -2.77
CA GLY A 124 6.11 -15.41 -1.88
C GLY A 124 6.15 -14.78 -0.49
N LYS A 125 7.18 -13.98 -0.17
CA LYS A 125 7.31 -13.27 1.10
C LYS A 125 6.23 -12.19 1.21
N ASN A 126 5.64 -12.03 2.39
CA ASN A 126 4.60 -11.03 2.73
C ASN A 126 3.23 -11.26 2.05
N ARG A 127 2.70 -12.49 2.19
CA ARG A 127 1.34 -12.90 1.77
C ARG A 127 0.25 -11.89 2.16
N TRP A 128 0.36 -11.24 3.31
CA TRP A 128 -0.61 -10.24 3.78
C TRP A 128 -0.81 -9.06 2.82
N SER A 129 0.26 -8.58 2.16
CA SER A 129 0.15 -7.53 1.14
C SER A 129 -0.63 -7.99 -0.10
N ILE A 130 -0.57 -9.30 -0.40
CA ILE A 130 -1.13 -9.96 -1.58
C ILE A 130 -2.57 -10.45 -1.34
N ILE A 131 -2.86 -11.09 -0.20
CA ILE A 131 -4.08 -11.88 0.04
C ILE A 131 -5.30 -11.03 0.36
N ILE A 132 -5.19 -9.96 1.16
CA ILE A 132 -6.40 -9.23 1.61
C ILE A 132 -7.09 -8.45 0.47
N ALA A 133 -6.46 -8.31 -0.70
CA ALA A 133 -7.19 -7.84 -1.88
C ALA A 133 -8.35 -8.78 -2.28
N PHE A 134 -8.29 -10.07 -1.92
CA PHE A 134 -9.37 -11.03 -2.17
C PHE A 134 -10.56 -10.92 -1.20
N LYS A 135 -10.35 -10.38 0.01
CA LYS A 135 -11.42 -10.29 1.03
C LYS A 135 -12.09 -8.90 1.07
N ILE A 136 -11.43 -7.87 0.51
CA ILE A 136 -11.96 -6.49 0.45
C ILE A 136 -13.07 -6.30 -0.60
N ASP A 137 -13.32 -7.26 -1.50
CA ASP A 137 -14.55 -7.21 -2.33
C ASP A 137 -15.83 -7.27 -1.47
N CYS A 138 -15.79 -7.75 -0.21
CA CYS A 138 -16.90 -7.59 0.74
C CYS A 138 -17.02 -6.18 1.35
N LEU A 139 -15.98 -5.34 1.29
CA LEU A 139 -15.99 -3.98 1.88
C LEU A 139 -16.60 -2.92 0.98
N ARG A 140 -16.97 -3.27 -0.27
CA ARG A 140 -17.81 -2.41 -1.11
C ARG A 140 -19.19 -2.15 -0.49
N VAL A 141 -19.64 -3.01 0.43
CA VAL A 141 -20.87 -2.82 1.20
C VAL A 141 -20.68 -1.83 2.36
N ALA A 142 -19.48 -1.73 2.95
CA ALA A 142 -19.26 -0.93 4.16
C ALA A 142 -19.14 0.58 3.90
N VAL A 143 -18.68 1.01 2.71
CA VAL A 143 -18.55 2.44 2.38
C VAL A 143 -19.92 3.12 2.23
N LEU A 144 -20.98 2.38 1.91
CA LEU A 144 -22.35 2.92 1.84
C LEU A 144 -22.98 3.19 3.22
N LEU A 145 -22.45 2.61 4.31
CA LEU A 145 -23.00 2.78 5.67
C LEU A 145 -22.34 3.90 6.49
N TYR A 146 -21.24 4.49 6.03
CA TYR A 146 -20.55 5.61 6.71
C TYR A 146 -21.21 6.99 6.49
N ARG A 147 -22.50 7.00 6.11
CA ARG A 147 -23.27 8.23 5.84
C ARG A 147 -24.28 8.59 6.93
N GLY A 148 -24.29 7.84 8.05
CA GLY A 148 -25.04 8.18 9.26
C GLY A 148 -24.08 8.25 10.44
N GLY A 149 -24.06 9.39 11.12
CA GLY A 149 -23.06 9.68 12.16
C GLY A 149 -23.16 8.82 13.42
N ARG A 150 -22.07 8.95 14.20
CA ARG A 150 -21.80 8.47 15.56
C ARG A 150 -21.11 7.10 15.69
N GLU A 151 -20.06 7.16 16.52
CA GLU A 151 -19.26 6.11 17.15
C GLU A 151 -18.19 5.39 16.31
N PHE A 152 -16.95 5.81 16.57
CA PHE A 152 -15.72 5.06 16.35
C PHE A 152 -15.73 3.82 17.26
N TYR A 153 -16.14 2.67 16.74
CA TYR A 153 -15.76 1.39 17.33
C TYR A 153 -14.59 0.79 16.56
N VAL A 154 -13.43 0.80 17.23
CA VAL A 154 -12.26 -0.01 16.91
C VAL A 154 -12.67 -1.47 17.02
N LEU A 155 -13.14 -2.07 15.91
CA LEU A 155 -13.33 -3.52 15.88
C LEU A 155 -11.97 -4.19 15.64
N ASN A 156 -11.39 -4.61 16.76
CA ASN A 156 -10.48 -5.75 16.87
C ASN A 156 -11.12 -6.97 16.19
N ALA A 157 -10.82 -7.19 14.91
CA ALA A 157 -11.22 -8.40 14.18
C ALA A 157 -10.20 -8.71 13.08
N MET A 158 -8.93 -8.85 13.45
CA MET A 158 -7.89 -9.43 12.57
C MET A 158 -6.88 -10.27 13.38
N GLU A 159 -7.35 -10.94 14.42
CA GLU A 159 -6.68 -12.11 14.98
C GLU A 159 -7.36 -13.35 14.39
N ASN A 160 -6.56 -14.31 13.92
CA ASN A 160 -6.97 -15.65 13.45
C ASN A 160 -7.51 -15.78 12.02
N VAL A 161 -6.70 -15.40 11.03
CA VAL A 161 -6.72 -16.08 9.70
C VAL A 161 -5.29 -16.45 9.28
N GLY A 162 -4.50 -16.90 10.26
CA GLY A 162 -3.14 -17.42 10.07
C GLY A 162 -3.08 -18.88 9.64
N ASP A 163 -4.12 -19.66 9.95
CA ASP A 163 -4.13 -21.11 9.75
C ASP A 163 -5.33 -21.54 8.92
N GLN A 164 -5.18 -21.48 7.60
CA GLN A 164 -5.85 -22.37 6.64
C GLN A 164 -5.40 -21.93 5.26
N PHE A 165 -5.08 -22.91 4.41
CA PHE A 165 -4.46 -22.77 3.09
C PHE A 165 -2.93 -22.66 3.14
N CYS A 166 -2.31 -23.81 3.49
CA CYS A 166 -0.94 -24.27 3.23
C CYS A 166 0.05 -23.19 2.74
#